data_AF-R9M851-F1
#
_entry.id   AF-R9M851-F1
#
_cell.length_a   1.000
_cell.length_b   1.000
_cell.length_c   1.000
_cell.angle_alpha   90.00
_cell.angle_beta   90.00
_cell.angle_gamma   90.00
#
_symmetry.space_group_name_H-M   'P 1'
#
loop_
_entity.id
_entity.type
_entity.pdbx_description
1 polymer ?
#
loop_
_entity_poly.entity_id
_entity_poly.type
_entity_poly.pdbx_seq_one_letter_code
_entity_poly.pdbx_strand_id
1 'polypeptide(L)'
;MNTEQLLRNLGATGNLKGFRYAVHMIELAEQDPTAVTKVTKYLYPETARHFNVSPSVVERNLRTVIHICWSRGNREFFDEVAGTRLTYQPTNGMFLDMAAAFLRRREA
;
A
#
# COMPACT_ATOMS: atom_id res chain seq x y z
N MET A 1 -10.80 -10.50 4.47
CA MET A 1 -10.80 -9.15 3.84
C MET A 1 -9.67 -9.15 2.85
N ASN A 2 -9.91 -8.73 1.60
CA ASN A 2 -8.83 -8.68 0.59
C ASN A 2 -8.19 -7.28 0.51
N THR A 3 -7.11 -7.18 -0.26
CA THR A 3 -6.31 -5.96 -0.43
C THR A 3 -7.13 -4.76 -0.93
N GLU A 4 -8.04 -4.99 -1.88
CA GLU A 4 -8.95 -3.94 -2.38
C GLU A 4 -9.91 -3.44 -1.28
N GLN A 5 -10.50 -4.34 -0.49
CA GLN A 5 -11.36 -3.98 0.64
C GLN A 5 -10.59 -3.21 1.71
N LEU A 6 -9.36 -3.62 2.03
CA LEU A 6 -8.48 -2.91 2.96
C LEU A 6 -8.27 -1.46 2.52
N LEU A 7 -7.87 -1.23 1.27
CA LEU A 7 -7.61 0.11 0.75
C LEU A 7 -8.88 0.99 0.75
N ARG A 8 -10.05 0.41 0.47
CA ARG A 8 -11.33 1.11 0.54
C ARG A 8 -11.69 1.52 1.97
N ASN A 9 -11.48 0.64 2.94
CA ASN A 9 -11.70 0.94 4.35
C ASN A 9 -10.72 1.99 4.89
N LEU A 10 -9.51 2.05 4.32
CA LEU A 10 -8.54 3.13 4.57
C LEU A 10 -8.89 4.45 3.86
N GLY A 11 -9.95 4.49 3.04
CA GLY A 11 -10.43 5.71 2.37
C GLY A 11 -9.89 5.93 0.95
N ALA A 12 -9.13 4.98 0.38
CA ALA A 12 -8.75 5.04 -1.03
C ALA A 12 -9.91 4.58 -1.93
N THR A 13 -9.99 5.15 -3.13
CA THR A 13 -11.02 4.79 -4.11
C THR A 13 -10.39 4.37 -5.44
N GLY A 14 -11.10 3.51 -6.18
CA GLY A 14 -10.61 2.92 -7.43
C GLY A 14 -10.44 3.90 -8.60
N ASN A 15 -10.87 5.16 -8.47
CA ASN A 15 -10.62 6.19 -9.49
C ASN A 15 -9.17 6.72 -9.44
N LEU A 16 -8.43 6.44 -8.36
CA LEU A 16 -7.01 6.79 -8.24
C LEU A 16 -6.20 5.80 -9.07
N LYS A 17 -5.37 6.30 -10.00
CA LYS A 17 -4.44 5.45 -10.78
C LYS A 17 -3.55 4.61 -9.87
N GLY A 18 -3.13 5.17 -8.73
CA GLY A 18 -2.33 4.47 -7.73
C GLY A 18 -3.05 3.36 -6.98
N PHE A 19 -4.38 3.28 -7.04
CA PHE A 19 -5.15 2.27 -6.33
C PHE A 19 -4.76 0.86 -6.78
N ARG A 20 -4.77 0.62 -8.11
CA ARG A 20 -4.39 -0.67 -8.68
C ARG A 20 -2.90 -0.99 -8.44
N TYR A 21 -2.04 0.02 -8.43
CA TYR A 21 -0.63 -0.17 -8.12
C TYR A 21 -0.43 -0.59 -6.66
N ALA A 22 -1.13 0.07 -5.73
CA ALA A 22 -1.09 -0.29 -4.32
C ALA A 22 -1.60 -1.71 -4.09
N VAL A 23 -2.72 -2.11 -4.71
CA VAL A 23 -3.23 -3.49 -4.64
C VAL A 23 -2.13 -4.48 -5.07
N HIS A 24 -1.60 -4.31 -6.27
CA HIS A 24 -0.59 -5.23 -6.80
C HIS A 24 0.68 -5.30 -5.94
N MET A 25 1.17 -4.15 -5.46
CA MET A 25 2.36 -4.09 -4.61
C MET A 25 2.15 -4.73 -3.24
N ILE A 26 0.96 -4.57 -2.65
CA ILE A 26 0.63 -5.20 -1.37
C ILE A 26 0.51 -6.72 -1.56
N GLU A 27 -0.16 -7.20 -2.62
CA GLU A 27 -0.25 -8.63 -2.93
C GLU A 27 1.14 -9.26 -3.13
N LEU A 28 2.06 -8.59 -3.82
CA LEU A 28 3.45 -9.05 -3.95
C LEU A 28 4.18 -9.09 -2.60
N ALA A 29 3.94 -8.11 -1.73
CA ALA A 29 4.51 -8.06 -0.38
C ALA A 29 3.88 -9.06 0.60
N GLU A 30 2.63 -9.48 0.36
CA GLU A 30 1.98 -10.56 1.08
C GLU A 30 2.64 -11.91 0.75
N GLN A 31 2.88 -12.16 -0.54
CA GLN A 31 3.53 -13.38 -1.04
C GLN A 31 5.01 -13.47 -0.65
N ASP A 32 5.75 -12.37 -0.75
CA ASP A 32 7.15 -12.27 -0.34
C ASP A 32 7.33 -11.09 0.63
N PRO A 33 7.33 -11.34 1.96
CA PRO A 33 7.56 -10.30 2.96
C PRO A 33 8.90 -9.58 2.80
N THR A 34 9.90 -10.16 2.12
CA THR A 34 11.19 -9.48 1.90
C THR A 34 11.10 -8.38 0.84
N ALA A 35 10.05 -8.37 0.01
CA ALA A 35 9.89 -7.43 -1.10
C ALA A 35 9.77 -5.96 -0.64
N VAL A 36 9.21 -5.71 0.55
CA VAL A 36 9.09 -4.35 1.12
C VAL A 36 10.45 -3.72 1.45
N THR A 37 11.49 -4.51 1.65
CA THR A 37 12.87 -4.00 1.82
C THR A 37 13.51 -3.58 0.48
N LYS A 38 12.91 -3.98 -0.63
CA LYS A 38 13.42 -3.80 -2.00
C LYS A 38 12.47 -2.95 -2.85
N VAL A 39 11.75 -1.98 -2.27
CA VAL A 39 10.72 -1.21 -2.99
C VAL A 39 11.24 -0.57 -4.29
N THR A 40 12.39 0.10 -4.24
CA THR A 40 12.96 0.80 -5.41
C THR A 40 13.60 -0.12 -6.44
N LYS A 41 14.06 -1.30 -6.01
CA LYS A 41 14.80 -2.26 -6.85
C LYS A 41 13.92 -3.39 -7.39
N TYR A 42 12.74 -3.60 -6.80
CA TYR A 42 11.85 -4.69 -7.14
C TYR A 42 10.39 -4.23 -7.29
N LEU A 43 9.73 -3.77 -6.21
CA LEU A 43 8.29 -3.51 -6.27
C LEU A 43 7.91 -2.40 -7.28
N TYR A 44 8.66 -1.29 -7.34
CA TYR A 44 8.39 -0.27 -8.35
C TYR A 44 8.69 -0.75 -9.78
N PRO A 45 9.88 -1.30 -10.10
CA PRO A 45 10.13 -1.85 -11.45
C PRO A 45 9.12 -2.91 -11.89
N GLU A 46 8.76 -3.84 -11.00
CA GLU A 46 7.86 -4.95 -11.34
C GLU A 46 6.43 -4.47 -11.58
N THR A 47 5.92 -3.59 -10.72
CA THR A 47 4.61 -2.96 -10.92
C THR A 47 4.61 -2.09 -12.17
N ALA A 48 5.69 -1.36 -12.43
CA ALA A 48 5.82 -0.52 -13.62
C ALA A 48 5.75 -1.35 -14.91
N ARG A 49 6.42 -2.51 -14.92
CA ARG A 49 6.35 -3.49 -16.00
C ARG A 49 4.94 -4.06 -16.17
N HIS A 50 4.26 -4.42 -15.08
CA HIS A 50 2.90 -4.97 -15.12
C HIS A 50 1.88 -3.98 -15.71
N PHE A 51 1.98 -2.70 -15.36
CA PHE A 51 1.03 -1.66 -15.79
C PHE A 51 1.51 -0.84 -17.00
N ASN A 52 2.65 -1.20 -17.60
CA ASN A 52 3.26 -0.48 -18.72
C ASN A 52 3.45 1.04 -18.45
N VAL A 53 4.04 1.37 -17.30
CA VAL A 53 4.37 2.74 -16.86
C VAL A 53 5.81 2.81 -16.37
N SER A 54 6.29 3.98 -15.96
CA SER A 54 7.61 4.11 -15.33
C SER A 54 7.56 3.83 -13.81
N PRO A 55 8.67 3.36 -13.20
CA PRO A 55 8.76 3.21 -11.74
C PRO A 55 8.48 4.51 -10.97
N SER A 56 8.84 5.67 -11.52
CA SER A 56 8.54 6.98 -10.94
C SER A 56 7.05 7.31 -10.94
N VAL A 57 6.29 6.87 -11.96
CA VAL A 57 4.84 6.99 -11.99
C VAL A 57 4.20 6.10 -10.92
N VAL A 58 4.71 4.89 -10.71
CA VAL A 58 4.24 4.00 -9.65
C VAL A 58 4.43 4.64 -8.27
N GLU A 59 5.65 5.07 -7.96
CA GLU A 59 6.00 5.72 -6.68
C GLU A 59 5.07 6.92 -6.39
N ARG A 60 4.95 7.84 -7.34
CA ARG A 60 4.17 9.07 -7.17
C ARG A 60 2.69 8.78 -6.92
N ASN A 61 2.12 7.84 -7.68
CA ASN A 61 0.73 7.49 -7.54
C ASN A 61 0.45 6.73 -6.23
N LEU A 62 1.37 5.85 -5.79
CA LEU A 62 1.28 5.20 -4.49
C LEU A 62 1.31 6.23 -3.35
N ARG A 63 2.24 7.18 -3.38
CA ARG A 63 2.31 8.27 -2.40
C ARG A 63 1.02 9.10 -2.34
N THR A 64 0.37 9.29 -3.49
CA THR A 64 -0.94 9.98 -3.55
C THR A 64 -2.04 9.16 -2.86
N VAL A 65 -2.08 7.85 -3.07
CA VAL A 65 -3.02 6.96 -2.35
C VAL A 65 -2.80 7.05 -0.85
N ILE A 66 -1.55 6.93 -0.39
CA ILE A 66 -1.20 6.98 1.03
C ILE A 66 -1.59 8.31 1.64
N HIS A 67 -1.34 9.42 0.93
CA HIS A 67 -1.75 10.74 1.38
C HIS A 67 -3.26 10.86 1.57
N ILE A 68 -4.06 10.30 0.65
CA ILE A 68 -5.52 10.30 0.76
C ILE A 68 -5.98 9.44 1.93
N CYS A 69 -5.44 8.23 2.08
CA CYS A 69 -5.75 7.36 3.22
C CYS A 69 -5.42 8.04 4.55
N TRP A 70 -4.29 8.74 4.61
CA TRP A 70 -3.83 9.44 5.81
C TRP A 70 -4.68 10.68 6.16
N SER A 71 -5.00 11.50 5.15
CA SER A 71 -5.62 12.81 5.37
C SER A 71 -7.15 12.78 5.47
N ARG A 72 -7.80 11.79 4.83
CA ARG A 72 -9.26 11.72 4.69
C ARG A 72 -9.85 10.38 5.13
N GLY A 73 -9.01 9.36 5.33
CA GLY A 73 -9.44 8.03 5.69
C GLY A 73 -9.84 7.90 7.16
N ASN A 74 -10.32 6.71 7.53
CA ASN A 74 -10.59 6.37 8.91
C ASN A 74 -9.25 6.25 9.67
N ARG A 75 -8.91 7.29 10.45
CA ARG A 75 -7.63 7.37 11.17
C ARG A 75 -7.47 6.26 12.20
N GLU A 76 -8.56 5.88 12.88
CA GLU A 76 -8.59 4.79 13.86
C GLU A 76 -8.28 3.44 13.18
N PHE A 77 -8.96 3.16 12.07
CA PHE A 77 -8.69 1.95 11.28
C PHE A 77 -7.27 1.96 10.69
N PHE A 78 -6.75 3.12 10.27
CA PHE A 78 -5.37 3.23 9.82
C PHE A 78 -4.38 2.85 10.93
N ASP A 79 -4.61 3.30 12.16
CA ASP A 79 -3.78 2.94 13.32
C ASP A 79 -3.90 1.45 13.67
N GLU A 80 -5.08 0.85 13.52
CA GLU A 80 -5.27 -0.62 13.64
C GLU A 80 -4.42 -1.38 12.61
N VAL A 81 -4.44 -0.92 11.35
CA VAL A 81 -3.63 -1.51 10.27
C VAL A 81 -2.13 -1.36 10.56
N ALA A 82 -1.72 -0.20 11.06
CA ALA A 82 -0.34 0.06 11.48
C ALA A 82 0.07 -0.77 12.72
N GLY A 83 -0.88 -1.26 13.51
CA GLY A 83 -0.64 -1.92 14.79
C GLY A 83 -0.16 -0.96 15.89
N THR A 84 -0.16 0.34 15.61
CA THR A 84 0.22 1.40 16.55
C THR A 84 -0.34 2.74 16.09
N ARG A 85 -0.44 3.69 17.02
CA ARG A 85 -0.85 5.05 16.69
C ARG A 85 0.27 5.77 15.96
N LEU A 86 0.07 6.07 14.68
CA LEU A 86 1.02 6.86 13.91
C LEU A 86 0.87 8.37 14.22
N THR A 87 1.97 9.09 14.23
CA THR A 87 1.97 10.56 14.40
C THR A 87 2.29 11.31 13.11
N TYR A 88 2.71 10.60 12.08
CA TYR A 88 3.08 11.14 10.77
C TYR A 88 2.63 10.19 9.65
N GLN A 89 2.44 10.75 8.45
CA GLN A 89 2.10 9.97 7.26
C GLN A 89 3.22 8.95 6.97
N PRO A 90 2.92 7.66 6.85
CA PRO A 90 3.95 6.66 6.59
C PRO A 90 4.57 6.83 5.20
N THR A 91 5.81 6.37 5.06
CA THR A 91 6.46 6.26 3.75
C THR A 91 5.80 5.17 2.91
N ASN A 92 6.06 5.16 1.60
CA ASN A 92 5.54 4.11 0.71
C ASN A 92 5.90 2.70 1.19
N GLY A 93 7.16 2.47 1.60
CA GLY A 93 7.60 1.18 2.12
C GLY A 93 6.90 0.78 3.42
N MET A 94 6.79 1.72 4.37
CA MET A 94 6.07 1.46 5.64
C MET A 94 4.61 1.12 5.39
N PHE A 95 3.94 1.84 4.50
CA PHE A 95 2.53 1.58 4.19
C PHE A 95 2.32 0.18 3.60
N LEU A 96 3.17 -0.23 2.65
CA LEU A 96 3.11 -1.56 2.05
C LEU A 96 3.36 -2.66 3.09
N ASP A 97 4.36 -2.46 3.96
CA ASP A 97 4.68 -3.40 5.04
C ASP A 97 3.52 -3.56 6.03
N MET A 98 2.99 -2.45 6.54
CA MET A 98 1.85 -2.47 7.48
C MET A 98 0.61 -3.13 6.87
N ALA A 99 0.28 -2.79 5.62
CA ALA A 99 -0.87 -3.36 4.92
C ALA A 99 -0.72 -4.87 4.70
N ALA A 100 0.44 -5.31 4.18
CA ALA A 100 0.70 -6.73 3.94
C ALA A 100 0.76 -7.53 5.25
N ALA A 101 1.39 -6.98 6.29
CA ALA A 101 1.44 -7.61 7.60
C ALA A 101 0.05 -7.73 8.24
N PHE A 102 -0.79 -6.70 8.09
CA PHE A 102 -2.16 -6.73 8.60
C PHE A 102 -2.99 -7.84 7.93
N LEU A 103 -2.91 -7.98 6.61
CA LEU A 103 -3.64 -9.02 5.88
C LEU A 103 -3.16 -10.43 6.27
N ARG A 104 -1.85 -10.67 6.31
CA ARG A 104 -1.28 -11.96 6.78
C ARG A 104 -1.76 -12.36 8.18
N ARG A 105 -1.83 -11.41 9.13
CA ARG A 105 -2.31 -11.69 10.49
C ARG A 105 -3.79 -12.07 10.56
N ARG A 106 -4.58 -11.74 9.55
CA ARG A 106 -6.02 -12.05 9.52
C ARG A 106 -6.35 -13.38 8.83
N GLU A 107 -5.40 -13.94 8.09
CA GLU A 107 -5.51 -15.27 7.47
C GLU A 107 -5.00 -16.40 8.36
N ALA A 108 -4.25 -16.06 9.42
CA ALA A 108 -3.78 -16.96 10.47
C ALA A 108 -4.82 -17.13 11.60
#